data_AF-A0A6G1T1P3-F1
#
_entry.id   AF-A0A6G1T1P3-F1
#
_cell.length_a   1.000
_cell.length_b   1.000
_cell.length_c   1.000
_cell.angle_alpha   90.00
_cell.angle_beta   90.00
_cell.angle_gamma   90.00
#
_symmetry.space_group_name_H-M   'P 1'
#
loop_
_entity.id
_entity.type
_entity.pdbx_description
1 polymer ?
#
loop_
_entity_poly.entity_id
_entity_poly.type
_entity_poly.pdbx_seq_one_letter_code
_entity_poly.pdbx_strand_id
1 'polypeptide(L)' 'MKSVYGSTILESAGIFDLQKNEKDAKISYNEAKSLYPDFKVLILDMNKIEDRLKAIDIDPDLADMKDIYVILVEVPEEVT' A
#
# COMPACT_ATOMS: atom_id res chain seq x y z
N MET A 1 -5.45 14.82 29.67
CA MET A 1 -5.20 14.11 28.40
C MET A 1 -5.25 15.11 27.26
N LYS A 2 -4.12 15.47 26.66
CA LYS A 2 -4.12 16.26 25.41
C LYS A 2 -4.34 15.26 24.28
N SER A 3 -5.55 15.21 23.75
CA SER A 3 -5.85 14.48 22.52
C SER A 3 -5.23 15.27 21.37
N VAL A 4 -4.24 14.68 20.71
CA VAL A 4 -3.77 15.17 19.42
C VAL A 4 -4.67 14.49 18.41
N TYR A 5 -5.74 15.18 18.00
CA TYR A 5 -6.44 14.85 16.76
C TYR A 5 -5.47 15.17 15.61
N GLY A 6 -4.48 14.29 15.40
CA GLY A 6 -3.95 14.09 14.06
C GLY A 6 -5.09 13.62 13.18
N SER A 7 -5.01 13.89 11.88
CA SER A 7 -5.94 13.37 10.88
C SER A 7 -6.28 11.93 11.24
N THR A 8 -7.57 11.57 11.19
CA THR A 8 -7.96 10.16 11.11
C THR A 8 -7.29 9.60 9.86
N ILE A 9 -6.02 9.21 9.97
CA ILE A 9 -5.38 8.33 9.01
C ILE A 9 -6.25 7.10 9.17
N LEU A 10 -7.16 6.90 8.22
CA LEU A 10 -7.90 5.68 8.12
C LEU A 10 -6.84 4.57 8.18
N GLU A 11 -6.77 3.81 9.27
CA GLU A 11 -5.92 2.62 9.40
C GLU A 11 -6.41 1.50 8.45
N SER A 12 -6.97 1.88 7.30
CA SER A 12 -7.57 1.00 6.31
C SER A 12 -6.58 0.56 5.26
N ALA A 13 -5.31 1.01 5.29
CA ALA A 13 -4.31 0.59 4.33
C ALA A 13 -2.88 0.74 4.87
N GLY A 14 -1.98 -0.14 4.42
CA GLY A 14 -0.58 -0.15 4.83
C GLY A 14 0.34 -0.78 3.79
N ILE A 15 1.59 -0.31 3.77
CA ILE A 15 2.63 -0.83 2.88
C ILE A 15 3.21 -2.11 3.49
N PHE A 16 3.12 -3.21 2.75
CA PHE A 16 3.70 -4.49 3.15
C PHE A 16 5.16 -4.60 2.73
N ASP A 17 5.49 -4.23 1.50
CA ASP A 17 6.83 -4.39 0.95
C ASP A 17 7.09 -3.45 -0.25
N LEU A 18 8.36 -3.24 -0.58
CA LEU A 18 8.86 -2.42 -1.68
C LEU A 18 9.85 -3.22 -2.52
N GLN A 19 9.59 -3.36 -3.82
CA GLN A 19 10.39 -4.19 -4.72
C GLN A 19 10.84 -3.43 -5.96
N LYS A 20 12.07 -3.66 -6.43
CA LYS A 20 12.62 -2.96 -7.61
C LYS A 20 12.19 -3.59 -8.93
N ASN A 21 11.64 -4.80 -8.92
CA ASN A 21 11.25 -5.50 -10.12
C ASN A 21 9.91 -6.21 -9.94
N GLU A 22 9.21 -6.41 -11.05
CA GLU A 22 7.86 -6.96 -11.07
C GLU A 22 7.82 -8.42 -10.57
N LYS A 23 8.91 -9.18 -10.78
CA LYS A 23 8.97 -10.59 -10.41
C LYS A 23 8.98 -10.76 -8.89
N ASP A 24 9.83 -10.01 -8.21
CA ASP A 24 9.93 -10.04 -6.75
C ASP A 24 8.68 -9.41 -6.13
N ALA A 25 8.13 -8.36 -6.74
CA ALA A 25 6.84 -7.79 -6.32
C ALA A 25 5.71 -8.82 -6.35
N LYS A 26 5.66 -9.70 -7.36
CA LYS A 26 4.68 -10.79 -7.45
C LYS A 26 4.88 -11.85 -6.37
N ILE A 27 6.12 -12.10 -5.95
CA ILE A 27 6.42 -13.02 -4.84
C ILE A 27 5.88 -12.43 -3.54
N SER A 28 6.25 -11.19 -3.21
CA SER A 28 5.77 -10.47 -2.02
C SER A 28 4.26 -10.31 -2.00
N TYR A 29 3.64 -10.10 -3.17
CA TYR A 29 2.19 -10.06 -3.30
C TYR A 29 1.50 -11.39 -2.91
N ASN A 30 2.05 -12.52 -3.38
CA ASN A 30 1.49 -13.82 -3.05
C ASN A 30 1.67 -14.15 -1.56
N GLU A 31 2.79 -13.73 -0.97
CA GLU A 31 3.03 -13.84 0.46
C GLU A 31 2.04 -12.98 1.26
N ALA A 32 1.88 -11.71 0.92
CA ALA A 32 0.92 -10.81 1.54
C ALA A 32 -0.51 -11.36 1.45
N LYS A 33 -0.91 -11.92 0.30
CA LYS A 33 -2.21 -12.58 0.14
C LYS A 33 -2.40 -13.79 1.05
N SER A 34 -1.34 -14.55 1.29
CA SER A 34 -1.38 -15.71 2.18
C SER A 34 -1.45 -15.29 3.65
N LEU A 35 -0.82 -14.18 4.02
CA LEU A 35 -0.80 -13.65 5.39
C LEU A 35 -2.07 -12.88 5.74
N TYR A 36 -2.65 -12.16 4.77
CA TYR A 36 -3.82 -11.31 4.94
C TYR A 36 -4.96 -11.72 3.99
N PRO A 37 -5.52 -12.93 4.15
CA PRO A 37 -6.53 -13.47 3.23
C PRO A 37 -7.83 -12.66 3.19
N ASP A 38 -8.17 -11.98 4.29
CA ASP A 38 -9.38 -11.16 4.42
C ASP A 38 -9.17 -9.71 3.95
N PHE A 39 -7.96 -9.36 3.54
CA PHE A 39 -7.62 -8.01 3.09
C PHE A 39 -7.44 -7.95 1.58
N LYS A 40 -7.63 -6.76 1.02
CA LYS A 40 -7.34 -6.49 -0.37
C LYS A 40 -5.86 -6.18 -0.52
N VAL A 41 -5.15 -7.07 -1.22
CA VAL A 41 -3.73 -6.89 -1.54
C VAL A 41 -3.60 -6.38 -2.98
N LEU A 42 -2.75 -5.37 -3.19
CA LEU A 42 -2.48 -4.73 -4.47
C LEU A 42 -0.97 -4.62 -4.73
N ILE A 43 -0.59 -4.65 -6.00
CA ILE A 43 0.73 -4.23 -6.47
C ILE A 43 0.54 -2.89 -7.18
N LEU A 44 1.23 -1.86 -6.71
CA LEU A 44 1.24 -0.52 -7.30
C LEU A 44 2.57 -0.31 -8.02
N ASP A 45 2.52 0.09 -9.28
CA ASP A 45 3.71 0.43 -10.08
C ASP A 45 3.98 1.94 -9.98
N MET A 46 5.08 2.35 -9.34
CA MET A 46 5.38 3.76 -9.09
C MET A 46 5.70 4.55 -10.37
N ASN A 47 5.79 3.89 -11.53
CA ASN A 47 5.87 4.55 -12.82
C ASN A 47 4.51 5.04 -13.33
N LYS A 48 3.41 4.49 -12.83
CA LYS A 48 2.04 4.92 -13.14
C LYS A 48 1.61 6.01 -12.16
N ILE A 49 1.09 7.10 -12.71
CA ILE A 49 0.73 8.28 -11.90
C ILE A 49 -0.35 7.94 -10.88
N GLU A 50 -1.38 7.17 -11.25
CA GLU A 50 -2.48 6.81 -10.35
C GLU A 50 -2.00 5.95 -9.18
N ASP A 51 -1.24 4.90 -9.47
CA ASP A 51 -0.63 4.01 -8.47
C ASP A 51 0.29 4.78 -7.52
N ARG A 52 1.09 5.71 -8.06
CA ARG A 52 1.98 6.55 -7.26
C ARG A 52 1.21 7.49 -6.34
N LEU A 53 0.16 8.14 -6.83
CA LEU A 53 -0.68 9.00 -6.01
C LEU A 53 -1.31 8.22 -4.86
N LYS A 54 -1.80 7.00 -5.14
CA LYS A 54 -2.35 6.12 -4.12
C LYS A 54 -1.30 5.74 -3.07
N ALA A 55 -0.10 5.34 -3.50
CA ALA A 55 0.97 4.98 -2.58
C ALA A 55 1.39 6.16 -1.67
N ILE A 56 1.48 7.37 -2.22
CA ILE A 56 1.84 8.60 -1.49
C ILE A 56 0.76 9.01 -0.48
N ASP A 57 -0.52 8.79 -0.81
CA ASP A 57 -1.63 9.08 0.09
C ASP A 57 -1.59 8.19 1.35
N ILE A 58 -1.10 6.95 1.20
CA ILE A 58 -0.89 6.02 2.31
C ILE A 58 0.39 6.34 3.07
N ASP A 59 1.48 6.56 2.36
CA ASP A 59 2.79 6.88 2.93
C ASP A 59 3.48 7.99 2.11
N PRO A 60 3.46 9.25 2.61
CA PRO A 60 4.09 10.38 1.94
C PRO A 60 5.60 10.21 1.67
N ASP A 61 6.30 9.35 2.42
CA ASP A 61 7.74 9.10 2.25
C ASP A 61 8.04 8.37 0.92
N LEU A 62 7.03 7.77 0.30
CA LEU A 62 7.14 7.14 -1.02
C LEU A 62 7.19 8.14 -2.17
N ALA A 63 6.98 9.44 -1.93
CA ALA A 63 6.91 10.46 -2.98
C ALA A 63 8.19 10.56 -3.84
N ASP A 64 9.34 10.32 -3.22
CA ASP A 64 10.65 10.39 -3.89
C ASP A 64 11.06 9.07 -4.56
N MET A 65 10.30 7.99 -4.34
CA MET A 65 10.61 6.67 -4.88
C MET A 65 10.05 6.49 -6.29
N LYS A 66 10.93 6.14 -7.23
CA LYS A 66 10.62 5.88 -8.65
C LYS A 66 11.17 4.53 -9.08
N ASP A 67 10.62 3.97 -10.15
CA ASP A 67 11.05 2.68 -10.72
C ASP A 67 10.97 1.51 -9.71
N ILE A 68 10.00 1.55 -8.79
CA ILE A 68 9.73 0.48 -7.83
C ILE A 68 8.26 0.07 -7.87
N TYR A 69 7.99 -1.08 -7.25
CA TYR A 69 6.67 -1.64 -7.00
C TYR A 69 6.40 -1.61 -5.51
N VAL A 70 5.18 -1.23 -5.14
CA VAL A 70 4.73 -1.14 -3.75
C VAL A 70 3.65 -2.19 -3.55
N ILE A 71 3.77 -3.00 -2.50
CA ILE A 71 2.75 -3.98 -2.13
C ILE A 71 1.90 -3.33 -1.06
N LEU A 72 0.66 -3.06 -1.40
CA LEU A 72 -0.30 -2.41 -0.52
C LEU A 72 -1.29 -3.45 0.01
N VAL A 73 -1.57 -3.39 1.31
CA VAL A 73 -2.64 -4.17 1.96
C VAL A 73 -3.66 -3.18 2.48
N GLU A 74 -4.91 -3.29 2.03
CA GLU A 74 -6.01 -2.42 2.44
C GLU A 74 -7.23 -3.22 2.92
N VAL A 75 -7.94 -2.68 3.89
CA VAL A 75 -9.23 -3.17 4.36
C VAL A 75 -10.18 -3.13 3.15
N PRO A 76 -10.87 -4.24 2.85
CA PRO A 76 -11.84 -4.25 1.77
C PRO A 76 -12.95 -3.24 2.08
N GLU A 77 -13.36 -2.45 1.09
CA GLU A 77 -14.52 -1.57 1.24
C GLU A 77 -15.75 -2.42 1.59
N GLU A 78 -16.37 -2.18 2.75
CA GLU A 78 -17.64 -2.82 3.07
C GLU A 78 -18.67 -2.40 2.02
N VAL A 79 -19.19 -3.37 1.27
CA VAL A 79 -20.36 -3.17 0.41
C VAL A 79 -21.55 -2.94 1.34
N THR A 80 -21.79 -1.68 1.68
CA THR A 80 -22.96 -1.26 2.47
C THR A 80 -24.20 -1.16 1.59
#